data_AF-A0A397PAS6-F1
#
_entry.id   AF-A0A397PAS6-F1
#
_cell.length_a   1.000
_cell.length_b   1.000
_cell.length_c   1.000
_cell.angle_alpha   90.00
_cell.angle_beta   90.00
_cell.angle_gamma   90.00
#
_symmetry.space_group_name_H-M   'P 1'
#
loop_
_entity.id
_entity.type
_entity.pdbx_description
1 polymer ?
#
loop_
_entity_poly.entity_id
_entity_poly.type
_entity_poly.pdbx_seq_one_letter_code
_entity_poly.pdbx_strand_id
1 'polypeptide(L)' 'MSGSLAIAVVAGAVFAPIGGLTAGIITYIEYAKHPLPKGAALKEAIRSGVVAVFVLIALAAVFGLFMGWR' A
#
# COMPACT_ATOMS: atom_id res chain seq x y z
N MET A 1 -15.35 -20.14 -4.54
CA MET A 1 -15.07 -18.75 -4.10
C MET A 1 -16.25 -17.90 -4.52
N SER A 2 -16.87 -17.14 -3.61
CA SER A 2 -17.94 -16.20 -3.99
C SER A 2 -17.38 -15.14 -4.94
N GLY A 3 -18.18 -14.64 -5.89
CA GLY A 3 -17.73 -13.61 -6.86
C GLY A 3 -17.22 -12.33 -6.18
N SER A 4 -17.73 -12.02 -4.98
CA SER A 4 -17.30 -10.88 -4.15
C SER A 4 -15.86 -11.02 -3.64
N LEU A 5 -15.44 -12.24 -3.27
CA LEU A 5 -14.07 -12.50 -2.81
C LEU A 5 -13.05 -12.31 -3.94
N ALA A 6 -13.38 -12.75 -5.16
CA ALA A 6 -12.52 -12.58 -6.32
C ALA A 6 -12.32 -11.10 -6.68
N ILE A 7 -13.39 -10.29 -6.65
CA ILE A 7 -13.32 -8.85 -6.92
C ILE A 7 -12.45 -8.14 -5.87
N ALA A 8 -12.61 -8.48 -4.59
CA ALA A 8 -11.81 -7.88 -3.51
C ALA A 8 -10.31 -8.19 -3.65
N VAL A 9 -9.96 -9.42 -4.05
CA VAL A 9 -8.57 -9.82 -4.30
C VAL A 9 -8.00 -9.07 -5.51
N VAL A 10 -8.74 -8.97 -6.61
CA VAL A 10 -8.29 -8.24 -7.81
C VAL A 10 -8.12 -6.74 -7.52
N ALA A 11 -9.08 -6.13 -6.82
CA ALA A 11 -8.98 -4.74 -6.39
C ALA A 11 -7.76 -4.53 -5.46
N GLY A 12 -7.56 -5.41 -4.47
CA GLY A 12 -6.38 -5.36 -3.60
C GLY A 12 -5.07 -5.48 -4.38
N ALA A 13 -4.98 -6.43 -5.31
CA ALA A 13 -3.78 -6.66 -6.11
C ALA A 13 -3.42 -5.49 -7.04
N VAL A 14 -4.41 -4.76 -7.55
CA VAL A 14 -4.18 -3.62 -8.47
C VAL A 14 -3.97 -2.32 -7.71
N PHE A 15 -4.80 -2.03 -6.71
CA PHE A 15 -4.76 -0.74 -6.02
C PHE A 15 -3.72 -0.67 -4.91
N ALA A 16 -3.35 -1.79 -4.29
CA ALA A 16 -2.33 -1.77 -3.24
C ALA A 16 -0.93 -1.35 -3.74
N PRO A 17 -0.42 -1.86 -4.88
CA PRO A 17 0.83 -1.38 -5.45
C PRO A 17 0.79 0.11 -5.76
N ILE A 18 -0.30 0.61 -6.34
CA ILE A 18 -0.47 2.03 -6.66
C ILE A 18 -0.42 2.86 -5.38
N GLY A 19 -1.19 2.48 -4.36
CA GLY A 19 -1.21 3.19 -3.08
C GLY A 19 0.14 3.17 -2.36
N GLY A 20 0.86 2.04 -2.42
CA GLY A 20 2.23 1.95 -1.92
C GLY A 20 3.20 2.85 -2.67
N LEU A 21 3.12 2.89 -3.99
CA LEU A 21 3.94 3.76 -4.82
C LEU A 21 3.68 5.25 -4.51
N THR A 22 2.41 5.63 -4.37
CA THR A 22 2.01 6.98 -3.97
C THR A 22 2.53 7.33 -2.57
N ALA A 23 2.39 6.44 -1.59
CA ALA A 23 2.90 6.66 -0.23
C ALA A 23 4.42 6.83 -0.22
N GLY A 24 5.15 6.01 -1.00
CA GLY A 24 6.60 6.13 -1.15
C GLY A 24 7.01 7.46 -1.78
N ILE A 25 6.34 7.89 -2.86
CA ILE A 25 6.61 9.18 -3.53
C ILE A 25 6.39 10.35 -2.56
N ILE A 26 5.26 10.37 -1.85
CA ILE A 26 4.95 11.44 -0.87
C ILE A 26 6.02 11.47 0.23
N THR A 27 6.39 10.30 0.76
CA THR A 27 7.42 10.19 1.80
C THR A 27 8.78 10.68 1.29
N TYR A 28 9.16 10.33 0.07
CA TYR A 28 10.40 10.81 -0.54
C TYR A 28 10.41 12.32 -0.67
N ILE A 29 9.33 12.91 -1.22
CA ILE A 29 9.21 14.36 -1.41
C ILE A 29 9.29 15.09 -0.07
N GLU A 30 8.69 14.54 0.98
CA GLU A 30 8.72 15.15 2.30
C GLU A 30 10.10 15.03 2.95
N TYR A 31 10.69 13.84 2.96
CA TYR A 31 11.99 13.60 3.58
C TYR A 31 13.14 14.28 2.84
N ALA A 32 13.03 14.48 1.52
CA ALA A 32 14.01 15.21 0.72
C ALA A 32 14.10 16.70 1.07
N LYS A 33 13.09 17.28 1.76
CA LYS A 33 13.13 18.67 2.24
C LYS A 33 14.00 18.85 3.49
N HIS A 34 14.37 17.76 4.16
CA HIS A 34 15.11 17.78 5.40
C HIS A 34 16.60 17.46 5.18
N PRO A 35 17.51 18.02 6.00
CA PRO A 35 18.94 17.71 5.94
C PRO A 35 19.18 16.30 6.50
N LEU A 36 18.96 15.29 5.67
CA LEU A 36 19.14 13.88 6.01
C LEU A 36 20.43 13.31 5.42
N PRO A 37 20.99 12.24 6.01
CA PRO A 37 22.08 11.49 5.41
C PRO A 37 21.73 11.03 3.99
N LYS A 38 22.72 10.98 3.09
CA LYS A 38 22.53 10.54 1.70
C LYS A 38 21.83 9.18 1.67
N GLY A 39 20.73 9.09 0.93
CA GLY A 39 19.95 7.85 0.76
C GLY A 39 18.96 7.53 1.88
N ALA A 40 18.95 8.27 3.00
CA ALA A 40 17.97 8.04 4.08
C ALA A 40 16.52 8.32 3.62
N ALA A 41 16.32 9.38 2.83
CA ALA A 41 15.00 9.70 2.26
C ALA A 41 14.49 8.59 1.33
N LEU A 42 15.36 8.03 0.49
CA LEU A 42 15.00 6.91 -0.40
C LEU A 42 14.68 5.64 0.42
N LYS A 43 15.47 5.35 1.46
CA LYS A 43 15.24 4.20 2.33
C LYS A 43 13.88 4.28 3.02
N GLU A 44 13.53 5.44 3.57
CA GLU A 44 12.22 5.61 4.22
C GLU A 44 11.07 5.63 3.22
N ALA A 45 11.26 6.20 2.03
CA ALA A 45 10.27 6.13 0.95
C ALA A 45 9.96 4.70 0.51
N ILE A 46 10.98 3.86 0.33
CA ILE A 46 10.79 2.43 0.00
C ILE A 46 10.09 1.73 1.15
N ARG A 47 10.52 1.97 2.39
CA ARG A 47 9.94 1.35 3.57
C ARG A 47 8.46 1.71 3.72
N SER A 48 8.11 2.98 3.65
CA SER A 48 6.73 3.44 3.77
C SER A 48 5.86 2.92 2.64
N GLY A 49 6.38 2.91 1.40
CA GLY A 49 5.68 2.38 0.25
C GLY A 49 5.37 0.89 0.41
N VAL A 50 6.36 0.08 0.78
CA VAL A 50 6.18 -1.36 1.02
C VAL A 50 5.16 -1.61 2.15
N VAL A 51 5.27 -0.89 3.27
CA VAL A 51 4.31 -1.01 4.38
C VAL A 51 2.89 -0.68 3.91
N ALA A 52 2.72 0.40 3.14
CA ALA A 52 1.42 0.80 2.61
C ALA A 52 0.82 -0.27 1.67
N VAL A 53 1.62 -0.93 0.81
CA VAL A 53 1.14 -2.06 0.00
C VAL A 53 0.57 -3.16 0.89
N PHE A 54 1.31 -3.60 1.90
CA PHE A 54 0.87 -4.68 2.78
C PHE A 54 -0.38 -4.32 3.59
N VAL A 55 -0.46 -3.09 4.08
CA VAL A 55 -1.65 -2.58 4.77
C VAL A 55 -2.87 -2.58 3.86
N LEU A 56 -2.73 -2.10 2.61
CA LEU A 56 -3.83 -2.07 1.64
C LEU A 56 -4.29 -3.47 1.23
N ILE A 57 -3.37 -4.43 1.06
CA ILE A 57 -3.71 -5.84 0.80
C ILE A 57 -4.49 -6.43 1.99
N ALA A 58 -4.01 -6.21 3.22
CA ALA A 58 -4.67 -6.69 4.42
C ALA A 58 -6.10 -6.12 4.54
N LEU A 59 -6.27 -4.82 4.30
CA LEU A 59 -7.58 -4.17 4.30
C LEU A 59 -8.50 -4.74 3.21
N ALA A 60 -8.00 -4.93 1.99
CA ALA A 60 -8.77 -5.52 0.90
C ALA A 60 -9.22 -6.95 1.22
N ALA A 61 -8.35 -7.76 1.84
CA ALA A 61 -8.68 -9.11 2.28
C ALA A 61 -9.76 -9.11 3.37
N VAL A 62 -9.61 -8.27 4.40
CA VAL A 62 -10.60 -8.11 5.48
C VAL A 62 -11.97 -7.68 4.91
N PHE A 63 -11.97 -6.73 3.98
CA PHE A 63 -13.19 -6.26 3.34
C PHE A 63 -13.85 -7.33 2.46
N GLY A 64 -13.05 -8.08 1.70
CA GLY A 64 -13.52 -9.22 0.90
C GLY A 64 -14.13 -10.33 1.74
N LEU A 65 -13.52 -10.65 2.89
CA LEU A 65 -14.07 -11.60 3.85
C LEU A 65 -15.39 -11.10 4.45
N PHE A 66 -15.46 -9.83 4.86
CA PHE A 66 -16.68 -9.24 5.40
C PHE A 66 -17.84 -9.24 4.40
N MET A 67 -17.57 -8.87 3.14
CA MET A 67 -18.55 -8.87 2.05
C MET A 67 -18.93 -10.28 1.58
N GLY A 68 -18.08 -11.28 1.77
CA GLY A 68 -18.36 -12.68 1.45
C GLY A 68 -19.11 -13.44 2.54
N TRP A 69 -19.13 -12.90 3.77
CA TRP A 69 -19.88 -13.47 4.90
C TRP A 69 -21.33 -12.99 4.99
N ARG A 70 -21.65 -11.88 4.31
CA ARG A 70 -23.02 -11.42 4.05
C ARG A 70 -23.56 -12.05 2.77
#